data_AF-A0A560FKL2-F1
#
_entry.id   AF-A0A560FKL2-F1
#
_cell.length_a   1.000
_cell.length_b   1.000
_cell.length_c   1.000
_cell.angle_alpha   90.00
_cell.angle_beta   90.00
_cell.angle_gamma   90.00
#
_symmetry.space_group_name_H-M   'P 1'
#
loop_
_entity.id
_entity.type
_entity.pdbx_description
1 polymer ?
#
loop_
_entity_poly.entity_id
_entity_poly.type
_entity_poly.pdbx_seq_one_letter_code
_entity_poly.pdbx_strand_id
1 'polypeptide(L)'
;MKANPVCCRCGTRASVVDHIRPWRGDRRLFLDPANLQSLCRSCHSAKTAGEDGGFGNPLANDRPDGCDATGRPLDPSHPWNRPG
;
A
#
# COMPACT_ATOMS: atom_id res chain seq x y z
N MET A 1 0.42 10.38 -26.85
CA MET A 1 0.11 9.78 -25.54
C MET A 1 -1.40 9.82 -25.36
N LYS A 2 -2.07 8.69 -25.09
CA LYS A 2 -3.50 8.70 -24.73
C LYS A 2 -3.61 9.27 -23.33
N ALA A 3 -4.30 10.40 -23.19
CA ALA A 3 -4.72 10.86 -21.89
C ALA A 3 -5.71 9.81 -21.36
N ASN A 4 -5.45 9.26 -20.18
CA ASN A 4 -6.44 8.55 -19.40
C ASN A 4 -6.97 9.55 -18.35
N PRO A 5 -7.84 10.51 -18.74
CA PRO A 5 -8.31 11.55 -17.82
C PRO A 5 -9.27 11.00 -16.77
N VAL A 6 -9.65 9.72 -16.85
CA VAL A 6 -10.68 9.10 -16.03
C VAL A 6 -10.10 7.96 -15.19
N CYS A 7 -10.62 7.86 -13.96
CA CYS A 7 -10.37 6.80 -13.01
C CYS A 7 -10.96 5.50 -13.54
N CYS A 8 -10.16 4.46 -13.68
CA CYS A 8 -10.62 3.17 -14.19
C CYS A 8 -11.61 2.45 -13.25
N ARG A 9 -11.73 2.88 -11.98
CA ARG A 9 -12.61 2.26 -10.97
C ARG A 9 -14.00 2.90 -10.89
N CYS A 10 -14.08 4.22 -11.02
CA CYS A 10 -15.33 4.96 -10.79
C CYS A 10 -15.66 5.98 -11.88
N GLY A 11 -14.84 6.12 -12.92
CA GLY A 11 -15.10 7.00 -14.06
C GLY A 11 -14.90 8.50 -13.82
N THR A 12 -14.60 8.93 -12.59
CA THR A 12 -14.32 10.34 -12.27
C THR A 12 -12.94 10.77 -12.79
N ARG A 13 -12.60 12.06 -12.71
CA ARG A 13 -11.29 12.53 -13.17
C ARG A 13 -10.13 11.84 -12.42
N ALA A 14 -9.22 11.21 -13.16
CA ALA A 14 -7.99 10.66 -12.61
C ALA A 14 -7.02 11.78 -12.25
N SER A 15 -6.33 11.62 -11.13
CA SER A 15 -5.34 12.56 -10.62
C SER A 15 -3.99 11.91 -10.33
N VAL A 16 -3.95 10.58 -10.24
CA VAL A 16 -2.76 9.80 -9.92
C VAL A 16 -2.67 8.58 -10.83
N VAL A 17 -1.44 8.10 -11.03
CA VAL A 17 -1.14 6.84 -11.72
C VAL A 17 -0.57 5.89 -10.68
N ASP A 18 -1.08 4.66 -10.66
CA ASP A 18 -0.76 3.66 -9.66
C ASP A 18 -0.44 2.31 -10.31
N HIS A 19 0.41 1.51 -9.66
CA HIS A 19 0.75 0.17 -10.13
C HIS A 19 -0.31 -0.83 -9.67
N ILE A 20 -0.91 -1.57 -10.60
CA ILE A 20 -1.87 -2.65 -10.30
C ILE A 20 -1.21 -3.72 -9.44
N ARG A 21 0.02 -4.13 -9.81
CA ARG A 21 0.88 -4.99 -9.00
C ARG A 21 2.07 -4.18 -8.49
N PRO A 22 2.33 -4.16 -7.16
CA PRO A 22 3.48 -3.46 -6.62
C PRO A 22 4.76 -4.09 -7.18
N TRP A 23 5.68 -3.25 -7.63
CA TRP A 23 6.89 -3.72 -8.33
C TRP A 23 7.85 -4.49 -7.42
N ARG A 24 7.91 -4.18 -6.11
CA ARG A 24 8.75 -4.86 -5.07
C ARG A 24 10.19 -5.21 -5.52
N GLY A 25 10.80 -4.38 -6.37
CA GLY A 25 12.16 -4.58 -6.91
C GLY A 25 12.22 -5.09 -8.35
N ASP A 26 11.12 -5.55 -8.94
CA ASP A 26 11.05 -5.93 -10.35
C ASP A 26 10.88 -4.70 -11.25
N ARG A 27 11.98 -4.28 -11.89
CA ARG A 27 12.00 -3.12 -12.79
C ARG A 27 11.13 -3.28 -14.03
N ARG A 28 10.78 -4.52 -14.42
CA ARG A 28 9.91 -4.75 -15.59
C ARG A 28 8.50 -4.24 -15.32
N LEU A 29 8.04 -4.34 -14.07
CA LEU A 29 6.72 -3.88 -13.63
C LEU A 29 6.65 -2.36 -13.43
N PHE A 30 7.79 -1.67 -13.39
CA PHE A 30 7.87 -0.25 -13.04
C PHE A 30 7.25 0.66 -14.12
N LEU A 31 7.50 0.33 -15.40
CA LEU A 31 7.01 1.10 -16.55
C LEU A 31 6.11 0.29 -17.48
N ASP A 32 5.68 -0.91 -17.07
CA ASP A 32 4.76 -1.71 -17.87
C ASP A 32 3.42 -0.96 -17.98
N PRO A 33 3.00 -0.52 -19.18
CA PRO A 33 1.74 0.19 -19.37
C PRO A 33 0.53 -0.66 -18.97
N ALA A 34 0.64 -1.99 -19.04
CA ALA A 34 -0.41 -2.90 -18.60
C ALA A 34 -0.49 -3.02 -17.07
N ASN A 35 0.58 -2.62 -16.35
CA ASN A 35 0.62 -2.59 -14.90
C ASN A 35 0.28 -1.21 -14.32
N LEU A 36 0.10 -0.17 -15.15
CA LEU A 36 -0.24 1.18 -14.71
C LEU A 36 -1.74 1.45 -14.87
N GLN A 37 -2.38 1.96 -13.82
CA GLN A 37 -3.78 2.38 -13.84
C GLN A 37 -3.93 3.84 -13.41
N SER A 38 -4.85 4.55 -14.07
CA SER A 38 -5.22 5.92 -13.71
C SER A 38 -6.34 5.88 -12.66
N LEU A 39 -6.09 6.47 -11.49
CA LEU A 39 -7.04 6.50 -10.38
C LEU A 39 -7.29 7.95 -9.93
N CYS A 40 -8.45 8.18 -9.32
CA CYS A 40 -8.70 9.36 -8.51
C CYS A 40 -8.15 9.15 -7.10
N ARG A 41 -7.95 10.24 -6.34
CA ARG A 41 -7.35 10.16 -5.00
C ARG A 41 -8.11 9.25 -4.04
N SER A 42 -9.44 9.24 -4.09
CA SER A 42 -10.26 8.39 -3.20
C SER A 42 -10.09 6.91 -3.50
N CYS A 43 -10.19 6.51 -4.77
CA CYS A 43 -9.97 5.12 -5.17
C CYS A 43 -8.52 4.68 -4.94
N HIS A 44 -7.55 5.57 -5.14
CA HIS A 44 -6.15 5.30 -4.80
C HIS A 44 -5.96 5.05 -3.30
N SER A 45 -6.45 5.95 -2.44
CA SER A 45 -6.36 5.77 -0.99
C SER A 45 -7.03 4.48 -0.52
N ALA A 46 -8.17 4.10 -1.10
CA ALA A 46 -8.86 2.85 -0.78
C ALA A 46 -8.04 1.60 -1.18
N LYS A 47 -7.35 1.65 -2.34
CA LYS A 47 -6.44 0.58 -2.77
C LYS A 47 -5.24 0.45 -1.84
N THR A 48 -4.55 1.55 -1.57
CA THR A 48 -3.41 1.58 -0.62
C THR A 48 -3.84 1.07 0.76
N ALA A 49 -5.02 1.43 1.24
CA ALA A 49 -5.53 0.92 2.50
C ALA A 49 -5.79 -0.60 2.48
N GLY A 50 -6.25 -1.15 1.35
CA GLY A 50 -6.44 -2.59 1.20
C GLY A 50 -5.15 -3.38 0.97
N GLU A 51 -4.13 -2.77 0.35
CA GLU A 51 -2.86 -3.44 0.00
C GLU A 51 -1.77 -3.30 1.07
N ASP A 52 -1.68 -2.13 1.72
CA ASP A 52 -0.70 -1.82 2.78
C ASP A 52 -1.31 -1.91 4.18
N GLY A 53 -2.54 -2.41 4.32
CA GLY A 53 -3.28 -2.45 5.59
C GLY A 53 -3.86 -1.10 6.04
N GLY A 54 -3.43 0.02 5.45
CA GLY A 54 -4.01 1.35 5.66
C GLY A 54 -3.71 1.93 7.03
N PHE A 55 -2.92 3.01 7.07
CA PHE A 55 -2.64 3.80 8.28
C PHE A 55 -2.13 2.97 9.49
N GLY A 56 -1.44 1.86 9.25
CA GLY A 56 -0.95 0.99 10.31
C GLY A 56 -2.01 0.03 10.88
N ASN A 57 -3.13 -0.21 10.19
CA ASN A 57 -3.97 -1.35 10.54
C ASN A 57 -3.35 -2.64 9.96
N PRO A 58 -3.13 -3.67 10.77
CA PRO A 58 -2.57 -4.92 10.28
C PRO A 58 -3.56 -5.60 9.33
N LEU A 59 -3.04 -6.18 8.25
CA LEU A 59 -3.76 -7.21 7.49
C LEU A 59 -4.10 -8.33 8.50
N ALA A 60 -5.31 -8.90 8.42
CA ALA A 60 -5.92 -9.76 9.43
C ALA A 60 -5.11 -11.01 9.86
N ASN A 61 -3.92 -11.21 9.30
CA ASN A 61 -3.09 -12.40 9.42
C ASN A 61 -1.67 -12.11 9.94
N ASP A 62 -1.30 -10.84 10.13
CA ASP A 62 0.08 -10.43 10.47
C ASP A 62 0.17 -9.94 11.92
N ARG A 63 0.56 -10.87 12.83
CA ARG A 63 1.13 -10.69 14.19
C ARG A 63 0.45 -9.69 15.17
N PRO A 64 0.62 -9.86 16.50
CA PRO A 64 0.16 -8.86 17.47
C PRO A 64 1.08 -7.63 17.44
N ASP A 65 0.97 -6.83 16.39
CA ASP A 65 1.70 -5.57 16.24
C ASP A 65 0.98 -4.50 17.07
N GLY A 66 1.41 -4.36 18.32
CA GLY A 66 1.01 -3.31 19.24
C GLY A 66 2.14 -3.00 20.21
N CYS A 67 1.96 -1.99 21.05
CA CYS A 67 2.89 -1.68 22.13
C CYS A 67 2.23 -1.87 23.50
N ASP A 68 2.98 -2.35 24.48
CA ASP A 68 2.51 -2.38 25.88
C ASP A 68 2.42 -0.96 26.48
N ALA A 69 1.99 -0.87 27.75
CA ALA A 69 1.87 0.40 28.46
C ALA A 69 3.21 1.17 28.63
N THR A 70 4.35 0.51 28.35
CA THR A 70 5.69 1.10 28.37
C THR A 70 6.21 1.47 26.98
N GLY A 71 5.42 1.21 25.93
CA GLY A 71 5.77 1.49 24.55
C GLY A 71 6.61 0.41 23.88
N ARG A 72 6.76 -0.79 24.48
CA ARG A 72 7.51 -1.88 23.86
C ARG A 72 6.63 -2.71 22.93
N PRO A 73 7.16 -3.15 21.77
CA PRO A 73 6.45 -4.04 20.86
C PRO A 73 6.02 -5.33 21.55
N LEU A 74 4.76 -5.72 21.36
CA LEU A 74 4.17 -6.95 21.90
C LEU A 74 4.74 -8.22 21.25
N ASP A 75 5.28 -8.12 20.03
CA ASP A 75 6.03 -9.21 19.40
C ASP A 75 7.38 -9.43 20.12
N PRO A 76 7.59 -10.59 20.80
CA PRO A 76 8.84 -10.86 21.50
C PRO A 76 10.05 -10.97 20.57
N SER A 77 9.82 -11.27 19.28
CA SER A 77 10.87 -11.38 18.27
C SER A 77 11.22 -10.03 17.61
N HIS A 78 10.57 -8.93 18.02
CA HIS A 78 10.84 -7.61 17.48
C HIS A 78 12.28 -7.15 17.75
N PRO A 79 13.01 -6.54 16.79
CA PRO A 79 14.42 -6.15 16.94
C PRO A 79 14.71 -5.25 18.15
N TRP A 80 13.75 -4.42 18.55
CA TRP A 80 13.85 -3.53 19.71
C TRP A 80 13.80 -4.28 21.07
N ASN A 81 13.37 -5.54 21.07
CA ASN A 81 13.38 -6.41 22.25
C ASN A 81 14.71 -7.18 22.42
N ARG A 82 15.70 -7.00 21.52
CA ARG A 82 17.01 -7.64 21.63
C ARG A 82 17.91 -6.86 22.61
N PRO A 83 18.54 -7.50 23.61
CA PRO A 83 19.55 -6.85 24.43
C PRO A 83 20.79 -6.53 23.57
N GLY A 84 21.39 -5.37 23.80
CA GLY A 84 22.67 -4.96 23.23
C GLY A 84 23.86 -5.65 23.90
#